data_AF-A0A5S5MF14-F1
#
_entry.id   AF-A0A5S5MF14-F1
#
_cell.length_a   1.000
_cell.length_b   1.000
_cell.length_c   1.000
_cell.angle_alpha   90.00
_cell.angle_beta   90.00
_cell.angle_gamma   90.00
#
_symmetry.space_group_name_H-M   'P 1'
#
loop_
_entity.id
_entity.type
_entity.pdbx_description
1 polymer ?
#
loop_
_entity_poly.entity_id
_entity_poly.type
_entity_poly.pdbx_seq_one_letter_code
_entity_poly.pdbx_strand_id
1 'polypeptide(L)'
;MNPEELEKLKSLLEKEPIIHEFNKQTGKDIEWLLREVRVTPNNDHPKAWPFTWAGVFKNLGTAMLAIQNAALLVWLCRDSYNNGTEEQRERVSDFIVSQTRHLMDEEKRLKIKDMKTLYERGKKNLEVTSAAGKDSRCVTPEEKERIIKEVDDFLAKKKPGESTKRYSGEAAYKHVSEKIIKEKEKKGDKTRGYSISNIKGIYTKRGEKRENKPQ
;
A
#
# COMPACT_ATOMS: atom_id res chain seq x y z
N MET A 1 -27.90 23.03 -10.47
CA MET A 1 -27.30 21.75 -10.89
C MET A 1 -28.40 20.73 -11.03
N ASN A 2 -28.52 20.10 -12.19
CA ASN A 2 -29.48 19.02 -12.41
C ASN A 2 -29.05 17.79 -11.60
N PRO A 3 -29.97 17.00 -11.00
CA PRO A 3 -29.68 15.71 -10.38
C PRO A 3 -28.68 14.82 -11.14
N GLU A 4 -28.72 14.77 -12.47
CA GLU A 4 -27.79 13.95 -13.26
C GLU A 4 -26.34 14.46 -13.21
N GLU A 5 -26.13 15.77 -13.22
CA GLU A 5 -24.81 16.38 -13.07
C GLU A 5 -24.26 16.18 -11.65
N LEU A 6 -25.15 16.21 -10.66
CA LEU A 6 -24.81 16.00 -9.26
C LEU A 6 -24.30 14.57 -9.03
N GLU A 7 -24.96 13.55 -9.61
CA GLU A 7 -24.53 12.16 -9.51
C GLU A 7 -23.20 11.90 -10.23
N LYS A 8 -23.00 12.50 -11.42
CA LYS A 8 -21.69 12.44 -12.11
C LYS A 8 -20.59 13.07 -11.27
N LEU A 9 -20.84 14.22 -10.65
CA LEU A 9 -19.90 14.91 -9.77
C LEU A 9 -19.57 14.05 -8.53
N LYS A 10 -20.57 13.47 -7.88
CA LYS A 10 -20.35 12.56 -6.74
C LYS A 10 -19.45 11.39 -7.14
N SER A 11 -19.75 10.72 -8.25
CA SER A 11 -18.98 9.55 -8.71
C SER A 11 -17.52 9.88 -9.05
N LEU A 12 -17.26 11.08 -9.57
CA LEU A 12 -15.89 11.57 -9.81
C LEU A 12 -15.15 11.79 -8.50
N LEU A 13 -15.78 12.53 -7.59
CA LEU A 13 -15.18 12.93 -6.31
C LEU A 13 -14.96 11.74 -5.36
N GLU A 14 -15.82 10.74 -5.36
CA GLU A 14 -15.69 9.57 -4.48
C GLU A 14 -14.38 8.80 -4.67
N LYS A 15 -13.72 8.93 -5.83
CA LYS A 15 -12.45 8.26 -6.12
C LYS A 15 -11.23 9.07 -5.69
N GLU A 16 -11.42 10.32 -5.28
CA GLU A 16 -10.33 11.23 -4.99
C GLU A 16 -9.77 11.01 -3.57
N PRO A 17 -8.44 10.89 -3.40
CA PRO A 17 -7.81 10.70 -2.09
C PRO A 17 -8.17 11.77 -1.06
N ILE A 18 -8.40 13.01 -1.51
CA ILE A 18 -8.83 14.13 -0.68
C ILE A 18 -10.21 13.85 -0.05
N ILE A 19 -11.14 13.23 -0.79
CA ILE A 19 -12.47 12.91 -0.30
C ILE A 19 -12.40 11.74 0.70
N HIS A 20 -11.55 10.75 0.46
CA HIS A 20 -11.31 9.69 1.44
C HIS A 20 -10.76 10.22 2.77
N GLU A 21 -9.80 11.14 2.72
CA GLU A 21 -9.24 11.75 3.92
C GLU A 21 -10.29 12.62 4.63
N PHE A 22 -11.10 13.39 3.88
CA PHE A 22 -12.24 14.11 4.44
C PHE A 22 -13.21 13.20 5.19
N ASN A 23 -13.65 12.09 4.58
CA ASN A 23 -14.58 11.15 5.20
C ASN A 23 -13.98 10.58 6.50
N LYS A 24 -12.69 10.22 6.46
CA LYS A 24 -11.96 9.67 7.61
C LYS A 24 -11.82 10.67 8.77
N GLN A 25 -11.53 11.93 8.48
CA GLN A 25 -11.27 12.95 9.51
C GLN A 25 -12.56 13.54 10.10
N THR A 26 -13.63 13.60 9.30
CA THR A 26 -14.88 14.27 9.69
C THR A 26 -16.00 13.28 10.06
N GLY A 27 -15.93 12.04 9.57
CA GLY A 27 -17.02 11.08 9.64
C GLY A 27 -18.26 11.50 8.83
N LYS A 28 -18.12 12.46 7.93
CA LYS A 28 -19.18 12.95 7.03
C LYS A 28 -19.01 12.35 5.65
N ASP A 29 -20.09 12.32 4.89
CA ASP A 29 -20.10 11.88 3.50
C ASP A 29 -20.03 13.07 2.53
N ILE A 30 -19.93 12.74 1.25
CA ILE A 30 -19.87 13.72 0.17
C ILE A 30 -21.18 14.53 0.04
N GLU A 31 -22.33 13.95 0.39
CA GLU A 31 -23.61 14.65 0.31
C GLU A 31 -23.67 15.79 1.31
N TRP A 32 -23.21 15.54 2.54
CA TRP A 32 -23.06 16.56 3.56
C TRP A 32 -22.09 17.65 3.10
N LEU A 33 -20.96 17.29 2.50
CA LEU A 33 -19.99 18.27 1.98
C LEU A 33 -20.64 19.20 0.93
N LEU A 34 -21.35 18.61 -0.03
CA LEU A 34 -22.01 19.36 -1.12
C LEU A 34 -23.14 20.25 -0.63
N ARG A 35 -23.82 19.86 0.45
CA ARG A 35 -24.96 20.58 1.02
C ARG A 35 -24.55 21.67 2.00
N GLU A 36 -23.66 21.37 2.93
CA GLU A 36 -23.38 22.18 4.10
C GLU A 36 -22.17 23.10 3.96
N VAL A 37 -21.23 22.79 3.06
CA VAL A 37 -19.99 23.57 2.93
C VAL A 37 -20.11 24.57 1.79
N ARG A 38 -19.64 25.79 2.05
CA ARG A 38 -19.53 26.86 1.06
C ARG A 38 -18.13 27.44 1.10
N VAL A 39 -17.63 27.80 -0.07
CA VAL A 39 -16.37 28.51 -0.27
C VAL A 39 -16.64 29.77 -1.07
N THR A 40 -16.04 30.89 -0.64
CA THR A 40 -16.12 32.15 -1.35
C THR A 40 -14.73 32.50 -1.88
N PRO A 41 -14.45 32.31 -3.18
CA PRO A 41 -13.14 32.60 -3.73
C PRO A 41 -12.82 34.09 -3.63
N ASN A 42 -11.57 34.41 -3.35
CA ASN A 42 -11.04 35.78 -3.39
C ASN A 42 -9.70 35.79 -4.16
N ASN A 43 -9.02 36.93 -4.18
CA ASN A 43 -7.75 37.06 -4.91
C ASN A 43 -6.53 36.55 -4.14
N ASP A 44 -6.70 36.12 -2.89
CA ASP A 44 -5.63 35.56 -2.08
C ASP A 44 -5.37 34.09 -2.41
N HIS A 45 -4.39 33.51 -1.72
CA HIS A 45 -4.07 32.09 -1.80
C HIS A 45 -5.26 31.21 -1.34
N PRO A 46 -5.53 30.03 -1.95
CA PRO A 46 -6.70 29.19 -1.63
C PRO A 46 -6.89 28.85 -0.15
N LYS A 47 -5.81 28.75 0.63
CA LYS A 47 -5.85 28.54 2.09
C LYS A 47 -6.48 29.70 2.88
N ALA A 48 -6.43 30.92 2.33
CA ALA A 48 -6.96 32.12 2.95
C ALA A 48 -8.42 32.39 2.56
N TRP A 49 -8.99 31.56 1.68
CA TRP A 49 -10.37 31.75 1.24
C TRP A 49 -11.34 31.54 2.40
N PRO A 50 -12.42 32.34 2.50
CA PRO A 50 -13.47 32.11 3.46
C PRO A 50 -14.20 30.78 3.21
N PHE A 51 -14.28 29.96 4.25
CA PHE A 51 -15.07 28.72 4.29
C PHE A 51 -16.14 28.81 5.38
N THR A 52 -17.34 28.35 5.07
CA THR A 52 -18.43 28.23 6.06
C THR A 52 -19.02 26.82 5.99
N TRP A 53 -19.34 26.25 7.14
CA TRP A 53 -19.98 24.94 7.25
C TRP A 53 -20.87 24.87 8.50
N ALA A 54 -21.86 23.99 8.49
CA ALA A 54 -22.72 23.73 9.63
C ALA A 54 -22.29 22.44 10.36
N GLY A 55 -21.64 22.54 11.52
CA GLY A 55 -21.31 21.36 12.34
C GLY A 55 -20.22 21.55 13.38
N VAL A 56 -20.14 20.60 14.32
CA VAL A 56 -19.13 20.55 15.39
C VAL A 56 -18.26 19.30 15.21
N PHE A 57 -16.94 19.46 15.31
CA PHE A 57 -15.97 18.38 15.13
C PHE A 57 -15.14 18.17 16.39
N LYS A 58 -14.86 16.90 16.72
CA LYS A 58 -14.03 16.54 17.89
C LYS A 58 -12.58 17.05 17.76
N ASN A 59 -12.00 16.96 16.57
CA ASN A 59 -10.65 17.45 16.26
C ASN A 59 -10.72 18.55 15.21
N LEU A 60 -11.05 19.77 15.65
CA LEU A 60 -11.35 20.88 14.75
C LEU A 60 -10.20 21.18 13.79
N GLY A 61 -8.94 21.15 14.23
CA GLY A 61 -7.79 21.48 13.38
C GLY A 61 -7.63 20.55 12.17
N THR A 62 -7.59 19.23 12.39
CA THR A 62 -7.43 18.25 11.31
C THR A 62 -8.67 18.15 10.43
N ALA A 63 -9.86 18.20 11.05
CA ALA A 63 -11.12 18.20 10.31
C ALA A 63 -11.25 19.44 9.41
N MET A 64 -10.84 20.62 9.90
CA MET A 64 -10.90 21.86 9.14
C MET A 64 -10.05 21.80 7.87
N LEU A 65 -8.80 21.32 7.96
CA LEU A 65 -7.93 21.18 6.78
C LEU A 65 -8.53 20.21 5.75
N ALA A 66 -9.08 19.09 6.22
CA ALA A 66 -9.71 18.11 5.34
C ALA A 66 -10.98 18.67 4.67
N ILE A 67 -11.80 19.43 5.41
CA ILE A 67 -12.98 20.13 4.88
C ILE A 67 -12.58 21.17 3.83
N GLN A 68 -11.55 21.97 4.11
CA GLN A 68 -11.06 23.01 3.19
C GLN A 68 -10.59 22.39 1.86
N ASN A 69 -9.75 21.35 1.93
CA ASN A 69 -9.24 20.67 0.74
C ASN A 69 -10.37 20.05 -0.08
N ALA A 70 -11.33 19.38 0.58
CA ALA A 70 -12.46 18.77 -0.10
C ALA A 70 -13.40 19.81 -0.72
N ALA A 71 -13.65 20.94 -0.03
CA ALA A 71 -14.46 22.03 -0.54
C ALA A 71 -13.82 22.71 -1.77
N LEU A 72 -12.51 22.90 -1.77
CA LEU A 72 -11.77 23.43 -2.92
C LEU A 72 -11.81 22.50 -4.13
N LEU A 73 -11.71 21.19 -3.91
CA LEU A 73 -11.85 20.19 -4.96
C LEU A 73 -13.27 20.21 -5.56
N VAL A 74 -14.31 20.21 -4.70
CA VAL A 74 -15.71 20.35 -5.12
C VAL A 74 -15.91 21.64 -5.93
N TRP A 75 -15.34 22.75 -5.46
CA TRP A 75 -15.40 24.01 -6.18
C TRP A 75 -14.75 23.84 -7.55
N LEU A 76 -13.51 23.37 -7.64
CA LEU A 76 -12.80 23.21 -8.92
C LEU A 76 -13.60 22.35 -9.93
N CYS A 77 -14.22 21.26 -9.48
CA CYS A 77 -14.98 20.34 -10.33
C CYS A 77 -16.40 20.83 -10.69
N ARG A 78 -16.88 21.94 -10.12
CA ARG A 78 -18.16 22.55 -10.50
C ARG A 78 -17.95 23.48 -11.69
N ASP A 79 -18.02 22.94 -12.90
CA ASP A 79 -17.88 23.71 -14.14
C ASP A 79 -18.97 24.75 -14.35
N SER A 80 -20.22 24.47 -13.96
CA SER A 80 -21.39 25.23 -14.42
C SER A 80 -21.86 26.40 -13.54
N TYR A 81 -21.26 26.65 -12.36
CA TYR A 81 -21.77 27.66 -11.40
C TYR A 81 -20.70 28.50 -10.69
N ASN A 82 -19.44 28.43 -11.12
CA ASN A 82 -18.37 29.13 -10.44
C ASN A 82 -18.10 30.52 -11.02
N ASN A 83 -18.32 31.55 -10.20
CA ASN A 83 -17.92 32.94 -10.46
C ASN A 83 -16.41 33.18 -10.34
N GLY A 84 -15.58 32.14 -10.45
CA GLY A 84 -14.13 32.22 -10.31
C GLY A 84 -13.42 32.52 -11.62
N THR A 85 -12.39 33.36 -11.56
CA THR A 85 -11.50 33.63 -12.70
C THR A 85 -10.65 32.42 -13.07
N GLU A 86 -10.10 32.40 -14.27
CA GLU A 86 -9.19 31.35 -14.73
C GLU A 86 -7.97 31.22 -13.82
N GLU A 87 -7.36 32.35 -13.41
CA GLU A 87 -6.25 32.36 -12.47
C GLU A 87 -6.60 31.75 -11.11
N GLN A 88 -7.81 32.00 -10.60
CA GLN A 88 -8.27 31.39 -9.35
C GLN A 88 -8.40 29.87 -9.49
N ARG A 89 -8.85 29.38 -10.66
CA ARG A 89 -8.94 27.95 -10.94
C ARG A 89 -7.57 27.30 -11.04
N GLU A 90 -6.63 27.94 -11.70
CA GLU A 90 -5.24 27.47 -11.79
C GLU A 90 -4.60 27.37 -10.40
N ARG A 91 -4.73 28.42 -9.58
CA ARG A 91 -4.22 28.42 -8.20
C ARG A 91 -4.82 27.30 -7.35
N VAL A 92 -6.12 27.05 -7.49
CA VAL A 92 -6.79 25.95 -6.77
C VAL A 92 -6.33 24.59 -7.31
N SER A 93 -6.20 24.43 -8.62
CA SER A 93 -5.71 23.20 -9.25
C SER A 93 -4.32 22.83 -8.74
N ASP A 94 -3.37 23.77 -8.78
CA ASP A 94 -2.00 23.56 -8.29
C ASP A 94 -1.97 23.21 -6.80
N PHE A 95 -2.80 23.91 -6.02
CA PHE A 95 -2.94 23.65 -4.60
C PHE A 95 -3.45 22.23 -4.33
N ILE A 96 -4.51 21.82 -5.01
CA ILE A 96 -5.12 20.48 -4.88
C ILE A 96 -4.14 19.39 -5.31
N VAL A 97 -3.43 19.57 -6.44
CA VAL A 97 -2.40 18.62 -6.89
C VAL A 97 -1.31 18.44 -5.84
N SER A 98 -0.86 19.53 -5.21
CA SER A 98 0.12 19.50 -4.12
C SER A 98 -0.39 18.75 -2.89
N GLN A 99 -1.64 18.99 -2.48
CA GLN A 99 -2.25 18.29 -1.34
C GLN A 99 -2.43 16.79 -1.62
N THR A 100 -2.92 16.41 -2.81
CA THR A 100 -3.06 15.01 -3.20
C THR A 100 -1.72 14.28 -3.20
N ARG A 101 -0.65 14.91 -3.68
CA ARG A 101 0.70 14.33 -3.65
C ARG A 101 1.16 14.08 -2.22
N HIS A 102 0.97 15.03 -1.31
CA HIS A 102 1.33 14.88 0.10
C HIS A 102 0.60 13.69 0.75
N LEU A 103 -0.72 13.58 0.53
CA LEU A 103 -1.52 12.48 1.06
C LEU A 103 -1.04 11.11 0.54
N MET A 104 -0.75 11.01 -0.76
CA MET A 104 -0.26 9.77 -1.36
C MET A 104 1.14 9.37 -0.83
N ASP A 105 2.01 10.34 -0.61
CA ASP A 105 3.35 10.07 -0.07
C ASP A 105 3.31 9.72 1.42
N GLU A 106 2.38 10.31 2.18
CA GLU A 106 2.11 9.93 3.56
C GLU A 106 1.52 8.51 3.66
N GLU A 107 0.58 8.16 2.79
CA GLU A 107 0.02 6.80 2.73
C GLU A 107 1.11 5.76 2.39
N LYS A 108 1.99 6.07 1.43
CA LYS A 108 3.16 5.23 1.13
C LYS A 108 4.08 5.09 2.34
N ARG A 109 4.37 6.18 3.05
CA ARG A 109 5.20 6.17 4.27
C ARG A 109 4.55 5.33 5.37
N LEU A 110 3.24 5.43 5.58
CA LEU A 110 2.50 4.63 6.55
C LEU A 110 2.53 3.15 6.19
N LYS A 111 2.29 2.78 4.92
CA LYS A 111 2.43 1.38 4.45
C LYS A 111 3.83 0.82 4.69
N ILE A 112 4.87 1.62 4.43
CA ILE A 112 6.27 1.24 4.72
C ILE A 112 6.50 1.08 6.22
N LYS A 113 5.96 1.98 7.05
CA LYS A 113 6.07 1.92 8.51
C LYS A 113 5.34 0.70 9.09
N ASP A 114 4.16 0.37 8.59
CA ASP A 114 3.40 -0.80 8.99
C ASP A 114 4.13 -2.08 8.56
N MET A 115 4.67 -2.13 7.34
CA MET A 115 5.53 -3.24 6.92
C MET A 115 6.78 -3.38 7.79
N LYS A 116 7.45 -2.28 8.15
CA LYS A 116 8.59 -2.30 9.07
C LYS A 116 8.18 -2.79 10.46
N THR A 117 7.02 -2.37 10.94
CA THR A 117 6.50 -2.79 12.25
C THR A 117 6.15 -4.28 12.25
N LEU A 118 5.52 -4.78 11.19
CA LEU A 118 5.24 -6.20 10.99
C LEU A 118 6.54 -7.01 10.89
N TYR A 119 7.55 -6.48 10.18
CA TYR A 119 8.87 -7.09 10.06
C TYR A 119 9.59 -7.19 11.40
N GLU A 120 9.66 -6.11 12.18
CA GLU A 120 10.28 -6.10 13.53
C GLU A 120 9.51 -6.96 14.53
N ARG A 121 8.17 -7.01 14.44
CA ARG A 121 7.34 -7.92 15.26
C ARG A 121 7.59 -9.38 14.88
N GLY A 122 7.74 -9.68 13.60
CA GLY A 122 8.17 -10.99 13.09
C GLY A 122 9.56 -11.37 13.60
N LYS A 123 10.51 -10.43 13.57
CA LYS A 123 11.88 -10.63 14.07
C LYS A 123 11.92 -10.90 15.58
N LYS A 124 11.20 -10.12 16.39
CA LYS A 124 11.07 -10.37 17.83
C LYS A 124 10.39 -11.71 18.13
N ASN A 125 9.38 -12.10 17.36
CA ASN A 125 8.77 -13.42 17.50
C ASN A 125 9.74 -14.56 17.14
N LEU A 126 10.63 -14.34 16.18
CA LEU A 126 11.75 -15.24 15.86
C LEU A 126 12.79 -15.31 17.00
N GLU A 127 13.15 -14.17 17.60
CA GLU A 127 14.09 -14.09 18.74
C GLU A 127 13.50 -14.72 20.01
N VAL A 128 12.21 -14.51 20.31
CA VAL A 128 11.50 -15.16 21.43
C VAL A 128 11.41 -16.68 21.24
N THR A 129 11.27 -17.15 20.00
CA THR A 129 11.35 -18.60 19.69
C THR A 129 12.78 -19.15 19.69
N SER A 130 13.80 -18.30 19.74
CA SER A 130 15.20 -18.72 19.91
C SER A 130 15.64 -18.78 21.38
N ALA A 131 14.97 -18.02 22.26
CA ALA A 131 15.19 -18.03 23.71
C ALA A 131 14.42 -19.15 24.42
N ALA A 132 13.30 -19.61 23.87
CA ALA A 132 12.54 -20.76 24.37
C ALA A 132 12.93 -22.05 23.63
N GLY A 133 13.99 -22.71 24.12
CA GLY A 133 14.23 -24.12 23.87
C GLY A 133 15.17 -24.41 22.69
N LYS A 134 16.33 -24.97 23.05
CA LYS A 134 17.23 -25.74 22.19
C LYS A 134 16.47 -26.85 21.47
N ASP A 135 15.79 -26.56 20.36
CA ASP A 135 15.31 -27.61 19.43
C ASP A 135 14.85 -27.08 18.04
N SER A 136 15.28 -25.89 17.64
CA SER A 136 15.13 -25.42 16.26
C SER A 136 16.29 -25.97 15.42
N ARG A 137 16.12 -27.19 14.89
CA ARG A 137 16.96 -27.70 13.79
C ARG A 137 16.83 -26.74 12.61
N CYS A 138 17.76 -25.80 12.51
CA CYS A 138 18.02 -25.04 11.31
C CYS A 138 18.23 -26.03 10.15
N VAL A 139 17.64 -25.73 8.97
CA VAL A 139 17.93 -26.47 7.73
C VAL A 139 19.45 -26.60 7.61
N THR A 140 19.96 -27.82 7.60
CA THR A 140 21.42 -28.05 7.60
C THR A 140 22.01 -27.56 6.28
N PRO A 141 23.33 -27.28 6.20
CA PRO A 141 23.99 -26.92 4.95
C PRO A 141 23.70 -27.92 3.81
N GLU A 142 23.66 -29.22 4.12
CA GLU A 142 23.37 -30.29 3.17
C GLU A 142 21.92 -30.26 2.69
N GLU A 143 20.98 -29.99 3.60
CA GLU A 143 19.56 -29.85 3.25
C GLU A 143 19.30 -28.59 2.41
N LYS A 144 20.02 -27.49 2.65
CA LYS A 144 19.96 -26.28 1.82
C LYS A 144 20.40 -26.60 0.39
N GLU A 145 21.48 -27.35 0.23
CA GLU A 145 22.00 -27.74 -1.08
C GLU A 145 21.00 -28.63 -1.83
N ARG A 146 20.36 -29.57 -1.12
CA ARG A 146 19.28 -30.41 -1.67
C ARG A 146 18.09 -29.57 -2.13
N ILE A 147 17.62 -28.64 -1.31
CA ILE A 147 16.51 -27.72 -1.63
C ILE A 147 16.79 -26.95 -2.92
N ILE A 148 18.01 -26.39 -3.03
CA ILE A 148 18.38 -25.57 -4.19
C ILE A 148 18.39 -26.42 -5.46
N LYS A 149 18.98 -27.62 -5.40
CA LYS A 149 18.97 -28.56 -6.52
C LYS A 149 17.55 -28.94 -6.94
N GLU A 150 16.64 -29.16 -6.00
CA GLU A 150 15.24 -29.47 -6.33
C GLU A 150 14.51 -28.29 -6.98
N VAL A 151 14.80 -27.05 -6.59
CA VAL A 151 14.26 -25.85 -7.23
C VAL A 151 14.80 -25.74 -8.66
N ASP A 152 16.11 -25.91 -8.85
CA ASP A 152 16.75 -25.85 -10.17
C ASP A 152 16.22 -26.95 -11.10
N ASP A 153 16.08 -28.18 -10.61
CA ASP A 153 15.53 -29.31 -11.36
C ASP A 153 14.06 -29.07 -11.76
N PHE A 154 13.26 -28.45 -10.87
CA PHE A 154 11.87 -28.10 -11.17
C PHE A 154 11.79 -27.03 -12.26
N LEU A 155 12.64 -26.01 -12.20
CA LEU A 155 12.74 -24.96 -13.21
C LEU A 155 13.24 -25.52 -14.55
N ALA A 156 14.21 -26.43 -14.54
CA ALA A 156 14.78 -27.04 -15.75
C ALA A 156 13.82 -28.02 -16.47
N LYS A 157 12.93 -28.69 -15.73
CA LYS A 157 11.95 -29.65 -16.30
C LYS A 157 10.80 -28.98 -17.05
N LYS A 158 10.56 -27.67 -16.89
CA LYS A 158 9.55 -26.93 -17.64
C LYS A 158 10.21 -26.34 -18.89
N LYS A 159 9.95 -26.97 -20.05
CA LYS A 159 10.59 -26.73 -21.35
C LYS A 159 10.78 -25.23 -21.69
N PRO A 160 11.90 -24.86 -22.34
CA PRO A 160 12.14 -23.53 -22.87
C PRO A 160 11.34 -23.37 -24.18
N GLY A 161 10.34 -22.50 -24.21
CA GLY A 161 9.52 -22.36 -25.43
C GLY A 161 8.49 -21.24 -25.42
N GLU A 162 8.09 -20.73 -24.27
CA GLU A 162 7.23 -19.55 -24.18
C GLU A 162 7.97 -18.45 -23.41
N SER A 163 7.90 -17.24 -23.95
CA SER A 163 8.60 -16.02 -23.54
C SER A 163 9.19 -16.03 -22.12
N THR A 164 10.48 -15.76 -22.03
CA THR A 164 11.31 -15.45 -20.86
C THR A 164 10.82 -14.24 -20.06
N LYS A 165 9.58 -14.29 -19.56
CA LYS A 165 8.99 -13.30 -18.65
C LYS A 165 8.21 -14.03 -17.56
N ARG A 166 8.88 -14.23 -16.42
CA ARG A 166 8.24 -14.41 -15.10
C ARG A 166 7.38 -15.66 -14.90
N TYR A 167 7.64 -16.79 -15.56
CA TYR A 167 7.10 -18.05 -15.05
C TYR A 167 7.81 -18.42 -13.74
N SER A 168 7.00 -18.61 -12.70
CA SER A 168 7.25 -18.01 -11.39
C SER A 168 8.19 -18.82 -10.50
N GLY A 169 9.30 -18.22 -10.06
CA GLY A 169 10.07 -18.75 -8.94
C GLY A 169 9.18 -19.11 -7.74
N GLU A 170 8.08 -18.37 -7.56
CA GLU A 170 7.04 -18.65 -6.57
C GLU A 170 6.40 -20.05 -6.70
N ALA A 171 6.11 -20.53 -7.93
CA ALA A 171 5.59 -21.88 -8.15
C ALA A 171 6.63 -22.95 -7.83
N ALA A 172 7.91 -22.70 -8.13
CA ALA A 172 9.00 -23.59 -7.78
C ALA A 172 9.20 -23.67 -6.26
N TYR A 173 9.21 -22.53 -5.56
CA TYR A 173 9.32 -22.49 -4.10
C TYR A 173 8.14 -23.17 -3.42
N LYS A 174 6.91 -22.95 -3.93
CA LYS A 174 5.72 -23.63 -3.45
C LYS A 174 5.83 -25.15 -3.64
N HIS A 175 6.15 -25.61 -4.85
CA HIS A 175 6.28 -27.03 -5.14
C HIS A 175 7.31 -27.73 -4.24
N VAL A 176 8.50 -27.13 -4.11
CA VAL A 176 9.59 -27.70 -3.29
C VAL A 176 9.24 -27.64 -1.81
N SER A 177 8.63 -26.56 -1.32
CA SER A 177 8.18 -26.46 0.07
C SER A 177 7.16 -27.56 0.42
N GLU A 178 6.12 -27.73 -0.39
CA GLU A 178 5.09 -28.75 -0.17
C GLU A 178 5.65 -30.17 -0.23
N LYS A 179 6.57 -30.44 -1.16
CA LYS A 179 7.22 -31.75 -1.29
C LYS A 179 8.04 -32.10 -0.06
N ILE A 180 8.84 -31.16 0.45
CA ILE A 180 9.71 -31.39 1.62
C ILE A 180 8.89 -31.48 2.90
N ILE A 181 7.86 -30.65 3.05
CA ILE A 181 6.93 -30.73 4.18
C ILE A 181 6.30 -32.12 4.24
N LYS A 182 5.78 -32.63 3.12
CA LYS A 182 5.21 -33.99 3.05
C LYS A 182 6.23 -35.08 3.37
N GLU A 183 7.48 -34.93 2.94
CA GLU A 183 8.55 -35.89 3.27
C GLU A 183 8.86 -35.91 4.77
N LYS A 184 8.91 -34.73 5.39
CA LYS A 184 9.22 -34.57 6.82
C LYS A 184 8.06 -35.01 7.71
N GLU A 185 6.83 -34.72 7.33
CA GLU A 185 5.63 -35.22 8.03
C GLU A 185 5.57 -36.75 8.04
N LYS A 186 5.91 -37.41 6.92
CA LYS A 186 6.03 -38.87 6.85
C LYS A 186 7.09 -39.44 7.79
N LYS A 187 8.13 -38.67 8.10
CA LYS A 187 9.21 -39.04 9.02
C LYS A 187 8.92 -38.62 10.47
N GLY A 188 7.79 -37.97 10.74
CA GLY A 188 7.47 -37.39 12.04
C GLY A 188 8.34 -36.18 12.43
N ASP A 189 9.06 -35.60 11.46
CA ASP A 189 9.93 -34.44 11.68
C ASP A 189 9.13 -33.13 11.71
N LYS A 190 9.58 -32.17 12.52
CA LYS A 190 9.02 -30.80 12.55
C LYS A 190 9.26 -30.10 11.20
N THR A 191 8.22 -29.51 10.60
CA THR A 191 8.26 -28.90 9.26
C THR A 191 8.48 -27.39 9.22
N ARG A 192 8.58 -26.74 10.40
CA ARG A 192 8.61 -25.28 10.57
C ARG A 192 9.71 -24.56 9.76
N GLY A 193 10.79 -25.26 9.40
CA GLY A 193 11.89 -24.73 8.58
C GLY A 193 11.62 -24.63 7.08
N TYR A 194 10.61 -25.32 6.54
CA TYR A 194 10.45 -25.55 5.09
C TYR A 194 9.32 -24.74 4.44
N SER A 195 8.98 -23.56 4.97
CA SER A 195 7.97 -22.66 4.37
C SER A 195 8.48 -22.02 3.07
N ILE A 196 7.54 -21.58 2.21
CA ILE A 196 7.85 -20.88 0.94
C ILE A 196 8.84 -19.73 1.16
N SER A 197 8.61 -18.90 2.16
CA SER A 197 9.48 -17.76 2.49
C SER A 197 10.90 -18.18 2.87
N ASN A 198 11.05 -19.30 3.60
CA ASN A 198 12.35 -19.82 3.99
C ASN A 198 13.09 -20.43 2.80
N ILE A 199 12.41 -21.22 1.97
CA ILE A 199 12.98 -21.81 0.75
C ILE A 199 13.42 -20.72 -0.23
N LYS A 200 12.57 -19.70 -0.44
CA LYS A 200 12.90 -18.52 -1.24
C LYS A 200 14.14 -17.80 -0.69
N GLY A 201 14.20 -17.59 0.64
CA GLY A 201 15.35 -16.96 1.29
C GLY A 201 16.64 -17.78 1.20
N ILE A 202 16.57 -19.12 1.21
CA ILE A 202 17.74 -20.00 0.98
C ILE A 202 18.25 -19.83 -0.45
N TYR A 203 17.35 -19.76 -1.42
CA TYR A 203 17.68 -19.64 -2.84
C TYR A 203 18.27 -18.27 -3.18
N THR A 204 17.66 -17.17 -2.71
CA THR A 204 18.12 -15.80 -3.02
C THR A 204 19.47 -15.47 -2.39
N LYS A 205 19.71 -15.88 -1.13
CA LYS A 205 21.01 -15.67 -0.45
C LYS A 205 22.18 -16.37 -1.14
N ARG A 206 21.93 -17.38 -1.97
CA ARG A 206 22.98 -18.03 -2.78
C ARG A 206 23.27 -17.27 -4.07
N GLY A 207 22.26 -16.64 -4.68
CA GLY A 207 22.46 -15.75 -5.84
C GLY A 207 23.41 -14.60 -5.50
N GLU A 208 23.18 -13.94 -4.35
CA GLU A 208 24.03 -12.85 -3.85
C GLU A 208 25.47 -13.28 -3.52
N LYS A 209 25.68 -14.56 -3.16
CA LYS A 209 27.03 -15.11 -2.94
C LYS A 209 27.77 -15.45 -4.25
N ARG A 210 27.08 -15.63 -5.38
CA ARG A 210 27.72 -15.87 -6.67
C ARG A 210 28.21 -14.57 -7.32
N GLU A 211 27.56 -13.44 -7.05
CA GLU A 211 27.99 -12.11 -7.55
C GLU A 211 29.22 -11.54 -6.82
N ASN A 212 29.52 -12.05 -5.62
CA ASN A 212 30.65 -11.60 -4.80
C ASN A 212 31.87 -12.54 -4.82
N LYS A 213 32.04 -13.36 -5.86
CA LYS A 213 33.35 -14.01 -6.10
C LYS A 213 34.19 -13.06 -6.96
N PRO A 214 35.29 -12.48 -6.43
CA PRO A 214 36.24 -11.77 -7.28
C PRO A 214 36.81 -12.74 -8.34
N GLN A 215 36.89 -12.26 -9.58
CA GLN A 215 37.63 -12.89 -10.67
C GLN A 215 39.13 -12.93 -10.36
#